data_AF-B7Q901-F1
#
_entry.id   AF-B7Q901-F1
#
_cell.length_a   1.000
_cell.length_b   1.000
_cell.length_c   1.000
_cell.angle_alpha   90.00
_cell.angle_beta   90.00
_cell.angle_gamma   90.00
#
_symmetry.space_group_name_H-M   'P 1'
#
loop_
_entity.id
_entity.type
_entity.pdbx_description
1 polymer ?
#
loop_
_entity_poly.entity_id
_entity_poly.type
_entity_poly.pdbx_seq_one_letter_code
_entity_poly.pdbx_strand_id
1 'polypeptide(L)'
;MSLPPPHPKLSRNKAVRWRQLQAGTFPSLLRFHHISPETYSDRCPWCQARATLYHSTWECTRNPTLPTVQDNSRQQWEAKLAFSDLENQEFLIERACKASEANGILD
;
A
#
# COMPACT_ATOMS: atom_id res chain seq x y z
N MET A 1 -3.87 1.89 -20.75
CA MET A 1 -2.78 2.70 -20.14
C MET A 1 -1.82 1.74 -19.45
N SER A 2 -0.51 1.86 -19.70
CA SER A 2 0.50 1.07 -18.98
C SER A 2 1.10 1.93 -17.86
N LEU A 3 1.21 1.37 -16.66
CA LEU A 3 1.93 2.00 -15.56
C LEU A 3 3.45 1.94 -15.82
N PRO A 4 4.24 2.93 -15.35
CA PRO A 4 5.68 2.97 -15.57
C PRO A 4 6.41 1.82 -14.86
N PRO A 5 7.57 1.39 -15.38
CA PRO A 5 8.37 0.37 -14.73
C PRO A 5 8.96 0.86 -13.40
N PRO A 6 9.50 -0.07 -12.57
CA PRO A 6 10.34 0.29 -11.44
C PRO A 6 11.53 1.14 -11.91
N HIS A 7 11.89 2.16 -11.14
CA HIS A 7 13.05 2.98 -11.40
C HIS A 7 14.33 2.10 -11.35
N PRO A 8 15.31 2.27 -12.27
CA PRO A 8 16.47 1.38 -12.37
C PRO A 8 17.36 1.29 -11.11
N LYS A 9 17.30 2.32 -10.25
CA LYS A 9 18.04 2.36 -8.98
C LYS A 9 17.33 1.69 -7.80
N LEU A 10 16.08 1.23 -7.96
CA LEU A 10 15.44 0.44 -6.91
C LEU A 10 16.17 -0.89 -6.74
N SER A 11 16.32 -1.31 -5.49
CA SER A 11 16.74 -2.69 -5.22
C SER A 11 15.73 -3.67 -5.82
N ARG A 12 16.18 -4.89 -6.13
CA ARG A 12 15.29 -5.95 -6.67
C ARG A 12 14.02 -6.13 -5.82
N ASN A 13 14.16 -6.11 -4.49
CA ASN A 13 13.04 -6.24 -3.57
C ASN A 13 12.08 -5.05 -3.67
N LYS A 14 12.59 -3.81 -3.67
CA LYS A 14 11.74 -2.62 -3.84
C LYS A 14 11.05 -2.62 -5.21
N ALA A 15 11.73 -3.05 -6.28
CA ALA A 15 11.14 -3.15 -7.62
C ALA A 15 9.99 -4.18 -7.69
N VAL A 16 10.10 -5.32 -6.99
CA VAL A 16 9.00 -6.29 -6.86
C VAL A 16 7.83 -5.67 -6.10
N ARG A 17 8.10 -5.03 -4.95
CA ARG A 17 7.07 -4.35 -4.14
C ARG A 17 6.36 -3.27 -4.95
N TRP A 18 7.08 -2.49 -5.75
CA TRP A 18 6.51 -1.51 -6.67
C TRP A 18 5.50 -2.14 -7.64
N ARG A 19 5.88 -3.23 -8.31
CA ARG A 19 4.98 -3.95 -9.21
C ARG A 19 3.75 -4.51 -8.50
N GLN A 20 3.92 -5.00 -7.27
CA GLN A 20 2.81 -5.49 -6.47
C GLN A 20 1.83 -4.36 -6.08
N LEU A 21 2.32 -3.16 -5.79
CA LEU A 21 1.46 -1.99 -5.55
C LEU A 21 0.65 -1.64 -6.80
N GLN A 22 1.32 -1.52 -7.94
CA GLN A 22 0.69 -1.24 -9.23
C GLN A 22 -0.36 -2.29 -9.64
N ALA A 23 -0.09 -3.56 -9.34
CA ALA A 23 -1.00 -4.68 -9.65
C ALA A 23 -2.10 -4.89 -8.59
N GLY A 24 -2.09 -4.15 -7.49
CA GLY A 24 -3.03 -4.37 -6.38
C GLY A 24 -2.81 -5.68 -5.62
N THR A 25 -1.64 -6.29 -5.74
CA THR A 25 -1.29 -7.59 -5.13
C THR A 25 -0.35 -7.46 -3.93
N PHE A 26 0.04 -6.24 -3.56
CA PHE A 26 0.83 -6.01 -2.34
C PHE A 26 0.04 -6.49 -1.11
N PRO A 27 0.73 -7.01 -0.07
CA PRO A 27 0.07 -7.50 1.14
C PRO A 27 -0.91 -6.47 1.74
N SER A 28 -2.10 -6.94 2.10
CA SER A 28 -3.14 -6.16 2.79
C SER A 28 -4.08 -7.10 3.53
N LEU A 29 -4.72 -6.61 4.60
CA LEU A 29 -5.60 -7.43 5.43
C LEU A 29 -6.74 -8.03 4.62
N LEU A 30 -7.37 -7.24 3.74
CA LEU A 30 -8.41 -7.75 2.86
C LEU A 30 -7.89 -8.90 1.98
N ARG A 31 -6.70 -8.77 1.38
CA ARG A 31 -6.14 -9.82 0.52
C ARG A 31 -5.92 -11.12 1.30
N PHE A 32 -5.45 -11.04 2.54
CA PHE A 32 -5.22 -12.22 3.37
C PHE A 32 -6.51 -12.78 3.96
N HIS A 33 -7.50 -11.93 4.26
CA HIS A 33 -8.86 -12.35 4.62
C HIS A 33 -9.48 -13.20 3.53
N HIS A 34 -9.27 -12.89 2.24
CA HIS A 34 -9.74 -13.74 1.14
C HIS A 34 -9.12 -15.15 1.13
N ILE A 35 -7.98 -15.37 1.80
CA ILE A 35 -7.27 -16.65 1.88
C ILE A 35 -7.60 -17.38 3.19
N SER A 36 -7.56 -16.67 4.31
CA SER A 36 -7.87 -17.19 5.65
C SER A 36 -8.75 -16.19 6.42
N PRO A 37 -10.08 -16.22 6.20
CA PRO A 37 -11.03 -15.31 6.85
C PRO A 37 -11.03 -15.42 8.38
N GLU A 38 -10.80 -16.63 8.89
CA GLU A 38 -10.76 -16.92 10.34
C GLU A 38 -9.54 -16.30 11.04
N THR A 39 -8.48 -16.00 10.28
CA THR A 39 -7.22 -15.45 10.81
C THR A 39 -7.13 -13.94 10.63
N TYR A 40 -7.54 -13.45 9.46
CA TYR A 40 -7.38 -12.04 9.09
C TYR A 40 -8.73 -11.36 8.98
N SER A 41 -8.92 -10.29 9.72
CA SER A 41 -10.09 -9.43 9.56
C SER A 41 -10.06 -8.70 8.21
N ASP A 42 -11.23 -8.51 7.58
CA ASP A 42 -11.37 -7.63 6.41
C ASP A 42 -11.43 -6.14 6.78
N ARG A 43 -11.38 -5.83 8.08
CA ARG A 43 -11.52 -4.49 8.65
C ARG A 43 -10.20 -3.88 9.07
N CYS A 44 -10.10 -2.58 8.84
CA CYS A 44 -9.00 -1.75 9.24
C CYS A 44 -8.99 -1.62 10.77
N PRO A 45 -7.88 -1.94 11.45
CA PRO A 45 -7.83 -1.91 12.92
C PRO A 45 -8.00 -0.49 13.49
N TRP A 46 -7.74 0.55 12.69
CA TRP A 46 -7.75 1.94 13.15
C TRP A 46 -9.10 2.66 12.96
N CYS A 47 -9.88 2.27 11.94
CA CYS A 47 -11.15 2.95 11.63
C CYS A 47 -12.32 2.04 11.28
N GLN A 48 -12.13 0.72 11.25
CA GLN A 48 -13.14 -0.29 10.95
C GLN A 48 -13.71 -0.26 9.52
N ALA A 49 -13.19 0.58 8.64
CA ALA A 49 -13.47 0.51 7.20
C ALA A 49 -12.84 -0.75 6.58
N ARG A 50 -13.21 -1.06 5.33
CA ARG A 50 -12.68 -2.23 4.62
C ARG A 50 -11.17 -2.05 4.34
N ALA A 51 -10.34 -2.97 4.81
CA ALA A 51 -8.87 -2.88 4.78
C ALA A 51 -8.26 -3.23 3.41
N THR A 52 -8.71 -2.53 2.37
CA THR A 52 -8.11 -2.62 1.03
C THR A 52 -6.66 -2.13 1.04
N LEU A 53 -5.88 -2.46 0.00
CA LEU A 53 -4.52 -1.93 -0.18
C LEU A 53 -4.50 -0.40 -0.22
N TYR A 54 -5.40 0.19 -1.00
CA TYR A 54 -5.59 1.65 -1.08
C TYR A 54 -5.96 2.22 0.30
N HIS A 55 -6.89 1.58 1.00
CA HIS A 55 -7.32 2.06 2.30
C HIS A 55 -6.18 2.10 3.30
N SER A 56 -5.51 0.95 3.45
CA SER A 56 -4.47 0.74 4.46
C SER A 56 -3.22 1.60 4.19
N THR A 57 -2.88 1.79 2.92
CA THR A 57 -1.68 2.54 2.51
C THR A 57 -1.92 4.04 2.41
N TRP A 58 -3.07 4.47 1.90
CA TRP A 58 -3.29 5.87 1.46
C TRP A 58 -4.51 6.54 2.09
N GLU A 59 -5.68 5.90 2.04
CA GLU A 59 -6.93 6.53 2.45
C GLU A 59 -7.03 6.76 3.96
N CYS A 60 -6.55 5.80 4.75
CA CYS A 60 -6.75 5.80 6.20
C CYS A 60 -5.95 6.91 6.87
N THR A 61 -6.66 7.85 7.50
CA THR A 61 -6.07 8.94 8.29
C THR A 61 -5.96 8.62 9.78
N ARG A 62 -6.46 7.45 10.20
CA ARG A 62 -6.45 7.01 11.61
C ARG A 62 -5.28 6.09 11.97
N ASN A 63 -4.48 5.67 10.99
CA ASN A 63 -3.28 4.88 11.28
C ASN A 63 -2.19 5.77 11.91
N PRO A 64 -1.82 5.57 13.19
CA PRO A 64 -0.85 6.43 13.88
C PRO A 64 0.59 6.22 13.38
N THR A 65 0.89 5.14 12.66
CA THR A 65 2.24 4.87 12.15
C THR A 65 2.54 5.56 10.82
N LEU A 66 1.51 6.13 10.18
CA LEU A 66 1.63 6.79 8.88
C LEU A 66 1.39 8.29 9.03
N PRO A 67 2.23 9.14 8.40
CA PRO A 67 1.91 10.56 8.27
C PRO A 67 0.57 10.75 7.56
N THR A 68 -0.24 11.71 8.00
CA THR A 68 -1.44 12.10 7.28
C THR A 68 -1.08 12.69 5.91
N VAL A 69 -1.93 12.44 4.92
CA VAL A 69 -1.78 12.98 3.57
C VAL A 69 -2.84 14.05 3.35
N GLN A 70 -2.51 15.09 2.60
CA GLN A 70 -3.44 16.20 2.35
C GLN A 70 -4.64 15.78 1.48
N ASP A 71 -4.38 14.98 0.44
CA ASP A 71 -5.39 14.42 -0.45
C ASP A 71 -5.29 12.91 -0.44
N ASN A 72 -6.24 12.28 0.25
CA ASN A 72 -6.33 10.83 0.43
C ASN A 72 -7.26 10.17 -0.60
N SER A 73 -7.66 10.88 -1.66
CA SER A 73 -8.58 10.38 -2.69
C SER A 73 -8.02 9.22 -3.50
N ARG A 74 -8.92 8.47 -4.12
CA ARG A 74 -8.58 7.37 -5.02
C ARG A 74 -7.83 7.85 -6.27
N GLN A 75 -8.19 9.03 -6.78
CA GLN A 75 -7.53 9.65 -7.92
C GLN A 75 -6.05 9.94 -7.61
N GLN A 76 -5.75 10.47 -6.41
CA GLN A 76 -4.37 10.67 -6.00
C GLN A 76 -3.61 9.36 -5.81
N TRP A 77 -4.26 8.36 -5.22
CA TRP A 77 -3.66 7.03 -5.10
C TRP A 77 -3.24 6.48 -6.48
N GLU A 78 -4.12 6.55 -7.47
CA GLU A 78 -3.85 6.09 -8.84
C GLU A 78 -2.75 6.91 -9.53
N ALA A 79 -2.74 8.24 -9.34
CA ALA A 79 -1.68 9.11 -9.84
C ALA A 79 -0.32 8.73 -9.25
N LYS A 80 -0.26 8.36 -7.97
CA LYS A 80 0.98 7.96 -7.29
C LYS A 80 1.53 6.63 -7.80
N LEU A 81 0.67 5.68 -8.15
CA LEU A 81 1.10 4.42 -8.80
C LEU A 81 1.74 4.65 -10.19
N ALA A 82 1.56 5.84 -10.76
CA ALA A 82 2.12 6.26 -12.04
C ALA A 82 3.43 7.08 -11.91
N PHE A 83 4.05 7.16 -10.73
CA PHE A 83 5.36 7.78 -10.59
C PHE A 83 6.47 6.99 -11.28
N SER A 84 7.41 7.72 -11.89
CA SER A 84 8.56 7.15 -12.59
C SER A 84 9.91 7.49 -11.94
N ASP A 85 9.95 8.48 -11.06
CA ASP A 85 11.14 8.88 -10.34
C ASP A 85 11.38 8.00 -9.11
N LEU A 86 12.65 7.91 -8.70
CA LEU A 86 13.07 7.06 -7.60
C LEU A 86 12.42 7.45 -6.28
N GLU A 87 12.45 8.73 -5.93
CA GLU A 87 12.04 9.23 -4.62
C GLU A 87 10.58 8.92 -4.34
N ASN A 88 9.70 9.21 -5.29
CA ASN A 88 8.28 8.95 -5.13
C ASN A 88 7.94 7.45 -5.11
N GLN A 89 8.64 6.63 -5.90
CA GLN A 89 8.47 5.17 -5.84
C GLN A 89 8.90 4.63 -4.47
N GLU A 90 10.06 5.06 -3.96
CA GLU A 90 10.54 4.65 -2.63
C GLU A 90 9.59 5.10 -1.52
N PHE A 91 9.13 6.35 -1.56
CA PHE A 91 8.17 6.87 -0.61
C PHE A 91 6.90 6.00 -0.52
N LEU A 92 6.30 5.66 -1.67
CA LEU A 92 5.06 4.88 -1.67
C LEU A 92 5.29 3.44 -1.21
N ILE A 93 6.43 2.84 -1.60
CA ILE A 93 6.83 1.50 -1.15
C ILE A 93 7.01 1.48 0.36
N GLU A 94 7.76 2.43 0.92
CA GLU A 94 8.03 2.51 2.35
C GLU A 94 6.76 2.76 3.15
N ARG A 95 5.87 3.63 2.65
CA ARG A 95 4.55 3.85 3.24
C ARG A 95 3.72 2.57 3.27
N ALA A 96 3.70 1.80 2.18
CA ALA A 96 2.96 0.54 2.11
C ALA A 96 3.55 -0.55 3.03
N CYS A 97 4.87 -0.60 3.18
CA CYS A 97 5.54 -1.50 4.11
C CYS A 97 5.13 -1.18 5.55
N LYS A 98 5.27 0.08 5.98
CA LYS A 98 4.84 0.54 7.31
C LYS A 98 3.36 0.27 7.58
N ALA A 99 2.51 0.45 6.58
CA ALA A 99 1.08 0.12 6.69
C ALA A 99 0.85 -1.37 6.92
N SER A 100 1.62 -2.24 6.27
CA SER A 100 1.50 -3.70 6.38
C SER A 100 2.10 -4.24 7.67
N GLU A 101 3.22 -3.69 8.11
CA GLU A 101 3.85 -3.95 9.40
C GLU A 101 2.90 -3.57 10.55
N ALA A 102 2.30 -2.37 10.48
CA ALA A 102 1.34 -1.92 11.49
C ALA A 102 0.04 -2.74 11.52
N ASN A 103 -0.28 -3.44 10.42
CA ASN A 103 -1.38 -4.38 10.34
C ASN A 103 -1.00 -5.82 10.74
N GLY A 104 0.27 -6.08 11.08
CA GLY A 104 0.78 -7.41 11.43
C GLY A 104 0.84 -8.40 10.27
N ILE A 105 1.07 -7.91 9.04
CA ILE A 105 1.09 -8.74 7.82
C ILE A 105 2.50 -8.90 7.22
N LEU A 106 3.38 -7.93 7.48
CA LEU A 106 4.74 -7.90 6.95
C LEU A 106 5.72 -7.76 8.12
N ASP A 107 6.77 -8.57 8.11
CA ASP A 107 7.92 -8.49 9.04
C ASP A 107 9.05 -7.62 8.45
#